data_AF-A0A7C4QZE6-F1
#
_entry.id   AF-A0A7C4QZE6-F1
#
_cell.length_a   1.000
_cell.length_b   1.000
_cell.length_c   1.000
_cell.angle_alpha   90.00
_cell.angle_beta   90.00
_cell.angle_gamma   90.00
#
_symmetry.space_group_name_H-M   'P 1'
#
loop_
_entity.id
_entity.type
_entity.pdbx_description
1 polymer ?
#
loop_
_entity_poly.entity_id
_entity_poly.type
_entity_poly.pdbx_seq_one_letter_code
_entity_poly.pdbx_strand_id
1 'polypeptide(L)'
;GGMENVIIPWAAGCQTIGILPFREARSDAPRAVVGLTDISARKYVRPLLGKEWLTFAAPWRLFVEMEENVAGSFLEKPTWQGLIRAKP
;
A
#
# COMPACT_ATOMS: atom_id res chain seq x y z
N GLY A 1 -0.18 -11.63 -13.67
CA GLY A 1 -1.22 -11.48 -12.65
C GLY A 1 -1.26 -12.70 -11.76
N GLY A 2 -0.70 -12.59 -10.57
CA GLY A 2 -0.85 -13.58 -9.49
C GLY A 2 -1.47 -12.91 -8.26
N MET A 3 -1.69 -13.67 -7.17
CA MET A 3 -2.23 -13.12 -5.92
C MET A 3 -1.15 -12.47 -5.02
N GLU A 4 0.12 -12.50 -5.44
CA GLU A 4 1.28 -12.08 -4.64
C GLU A 4 1.82 -10.68 -5.02
N ASN A 5 0.94 -9.68 -5.16
CA ASN A 5 1.33 -8.32 -5.60
C ASN A 5 1.66 -7.36 -4.45
N VAL A 6 1.51 -7.81 -3.19
CA VAL A 6 1.71 -7.01 -1.98
C VAL A 6 2.44 -7.82 -0.93
N ILE A 7 3.37 -7.21 -0.20
CA ILE A 7 4.08 -7.82 0.92
C ILE A 7 3.94 -7.01 2.20
N ILE A 8 3.98 -7.70 3.36
CA ILE A 8 4.02 -7.10 4.70
C ILE A 8 5.27 -7.60 5.43
N PRO A 9 6.45 -7.04 5.12
CA PRO A 9 7.71 -7.53 5.67
C PRO A 9 7.89 -7.13 7.13
N TRP A 10 8.55 -8.00 7.90
CA TRP A 10 9.07 -7.64 9.21
C TRP A 10 10.31 -6.75 9.03
N ALA A 11 10.12 -5.44 9.05
CA ALA A 11 11.15 -4.45 8.77
C ALA A 11 10.87 -3.12 9.47
N ALA A 12 11.91 -2.31 9.65
CA ALA A 12 11.80 -0.99 10.26
C ALA A 12 10.95 -0.02 9.42
N GLY A 13 10.42 1.03 10.05
CA GLY A 13 9.64 2.06 9.37
C GLY A 13 10.31 2.62 8.11
N CYS A 14 11.60 3.01 8.21
CA CYS A 14 12.37 3.53 7.07
C CYS A 14 12.55 2.51 5.94
N GLN A 15 12.64 1.22 6.26
CA GLN A 15 12.78 0.15 5.27
C GLN A 15 11.48 -0.06 4.51
N THR A 16 10.35 -0.07 5.21
CA THR A 16 9.03 -0.31 4.60
C THR A 16 8.54 0.84 3.72
N ILE A 17 8.96 2.08 3.98
CA ILE A 17 8.57 3.25 3.16
C ILE A 17 9.56 3.57 2.03
N GLY A 18 10.83 3.21 2.18
CA GLY A 18 11.89 3.58 1.22
C GLY A 18 12.63 2.38 0.64
N ILE A 19 13.46 1.72 1.47
CA ILE A 19 14.43 0.72 0.99
C ILE A 19 13.76 -0.46 0.26
N LEU A 20 12.70 -1.02 0.83
CA LEU A 20 12.02 -2.18 0.26
C LEU A 20 11.20 -1.82 -0.99
N PRO A 21 10.39 -0.74 -1.02
CA PRO A 21 9.75 -0.29 -2.26
C PRO A 21 10.73 -0.01 -3.39
N PHE A 22 11.87 0.66 -3.12
CA PHE A 22 12.89 0.91 -4.15
C PHE A 22 13.58 -0.37 -4.62
N ARG A 23 13.72 -1.38 -3.76
CA ARG A 23 14.20 -2.71 -4.15
C ARG A 23 13.19 -3.43 -5.05
N GLU A 24 11.91 -3.44 -4.66
CA GLU A 24 10.84 -4.04 -5.47
C GLU A 24 10.69 -3.33 -6.82
N ALA A 25 10.92 -2.02 -6.90
CA ALA A 25 10.91 -1.27 -8.16
C ALA A 25 11.95 -1.76 -9.19
N ARG A 26 12.97 -2.50 -8.76
CA ARG A 26 13.99 -3.11 -9.64
C ARG A 26 13.68 -4.57 -9.99
N SER A 27 12.60 -5.14 -9.45
CA SER A 27 12.15 -6.50 -9.74
C SER A 27 11.44 -6.57 -11.09
N ASP A 28 11.51 -7.73 -11.74
CA ASP A 28 10.68 -8.01 -12.92
C ASP A 28 9.18 -8.01 -12.57
N ALA A 29 8.84 -8.49 -11.37
CA ALA A 29 7.50 -8.45 -10.80
C ALA A 29 7.50 -7.61 -9.51
N PRO A 30 7.29 -6.28 -9.59
CA PRO A 30 7.30 -5.40 -8.44
C PRO A 30 6.09 -5.64 -7.55
N ARG A 31 6.30 -5.65 -6.23
CA ARG A 31 5.21 -5.73 -5.24
C ARG A 31 5.13 -4.45 -4.44
N ALA A 32 3.92 -4.07 -4.05
CA ALA A 32 3.73 -2.99 -3.09
C ALA A 32 4.10 -3.45 -1.67
N VAL A 33 4.50 -2.52 -0.82
CA VAL A 33 4.91 -2.78 0.55
C VAL A 33 3.94 -2.13 1.52
N VAL A 34 3.32 -2.95 2.39
CA VAL A 34 2.60 -2.44 3.55
C VAL A 34 3.60 -2.21 4.67
N GLY A 35 3.64 -0.99 5.19
CA GLY A 35 4.55 -0.57 6.23
C GLY A 35 3.84 -0.09 7.49
N LEU A 36 4.61 0.56 8.36
CA LEU A 36 4.15 1.03 9.67
C LEU A 36 3.69 -0.11 10.60
N THR A 37 4.17 -1.32 10.39
CA THR A 37 4.01 -2.46 11.32
C THR A 37 5.05 -2.43 12.45
N ASP A 38 6.16 -1.72 12.24
CA ASP A 38 7.19 -1.44 13.25
C ASP A 38 6.64 -0.57 14.39
N ILE A 39 6.54 -1.17 15.58
CA ILE A 39 6.04 -0.51 16.80
C ILE A 39 6.90 0.69 17.21
N SER A 40 8.20 0.68 16.90
CA SER A 40 9.09 1.78 17.22
C SER A 40 8.78 2.98 16.35
N ALA A 41 8.62 2.80 15.04
CA ALA A 41 8.14 3.85 14.14
C ALA A 41 6.73 4.33 14.53
N ARG A 42 5.80 3.42 14.86
CA ARG A 42 4.43 3.77 15.29
C ARG A 42 4.41 4.69 16.51
N LYS A 43 5.31 4.50 17.48
CA LYS A 43 5.40 5.37 18.67
C LYS A 43 5.56 6.84 18.29
N TYR A 44 6.33 7.14 17.25
CA TYR A 44 6.66 8.51 16.85
C TYR A 44 5.70 9.09 15.81
N VAL A 45 5.12 8.27 14.94
CA VAL A 45 4.21 8.75 13.88
C VAL A 45 2.74 8.85 14.33
N ARG A 46 2.35 8.15 15.40
CA ARG A 46 0.97 8.12 15.90
C ARG A 46 0.39 9.51 16.21
N PRO A 47 1.13 10.48 16.78
CA PRO A 47 0.60 11.83 16.99
C PRO A 47 0.27 12.58 15.70
N LEU A 48 0.91 12.22 14.58
CA LEU A 48 0.72 12.89 13.28
C LEU A 48 -0.35 12.19 12.43
N LEU A 49 -0.34 10.85 12.40
CA LEU A 49 -1.20 10.07 11.52
C LEU A 49 -2.42 9.50 12.24
N GLY A 50 -2.33 9.21 13.54
CA GLY A 50 -3.34 8.48 14.30
C GLY A 50 -2.96 7.01 14.55
N LYS A 51 -3.89 6.26 15.15
CA LYS A 51 -3.66 4.88 15.62
C LYS A 51 -3.98 3.80 14.58
N GLU A 52 -4.90 4.13 13.68
CA GLU A 52 -5.58 3.18 12.79
C GLU A 52 -4.93 3.07 11.40
N TRP A 53 -3.83 3.78 11.17
CA TRP A 53 -3.22 3.86 9.84
C TRP A 53 -2.04 2.92 9.67
N LEU A 54 -1.91 2.38 8.45
CA LEU A 54 -0.72 1.74 7.93
C LEU A 54 -0.26 2.52 6.69
N THR A 55 0.97 2.27 6.24
CA THR A 55 1.45 2.84 4.98
C THR A 55 1.35 1.80 3.87
N PHE A 56 1.09 2.26 2.64
CA PHE A 56 1.13 1.45 1.43
C PHE A 56 2.05 2.15 0.43
N ALA A 57 3.20 1.54 0.15
CA ALA A 57 4.20 2.08 -0.77
C ALA A 57 4.23 1.24 -2.04
N ALA A 58 3.72 1.79 -3.14
CA ALA A 58 3.73 1.16 -4.46
C ALA A 58 4.93 1.64 -5.28
N PRO A 59 5.75 0.73 -5.85
CA PRO A 59 6.71 1.09 -6.88
C PRO A 59 6.05 1.81 -8.07
N TRP A 60 6.75 2.78 -8.67
CA TRP A 60 6.17 3.65 -9.72
C TRP A 60 5.52 2.88 -10.87
N ARG A 61 6.19 1.85 -11.41
CA ARG A 61 5.63 1.04 -12.51
C ARG A 61 4.33 0.34 -12.12
N LEU A 62 4.26 -0.17 -10.88
CA LEU A 62 3.05 -0.79 -10.35
C LEU A 62 1.93 0.24 -10.16
N PHE A 63 2.26 1.44 -9.70
CA PHE A 63 1.29 2.53 -9.56
C PHE A 63 0.68 2.94 -10.91
N VAL A 64 1.50 3.10 -11.95
CA VAL A 64 1.01 3.41 -13.31
C VAL A 64 0.09 2.31 -13.83
N GLU A 65 0.46 1.04 -13.66
CA GLU A 65 -0.40 -0.10 -14.01
C GLU A 65 -1.73 -0.08 -13.24
N MET A 66 -1.71 0.29 -11.94
CA MET A 66 -2.93 0.42 -11.15
C MET A 66 -3.85 1.52 -11.70
N GLU A 67 -3.30 2.68 -12.06
CA GLU A 67 -4.05 3.80 -12.64
C GLU A 67 -4.67 3.44 -14.00
N GLU A 68 -3.91 2.76 -14.87
CA GLU A 68 -4.40 2.29 -16.17
C GLU A 68 -5.56 1.28 -16.02
N ASN A 69 -5.54 0.49 -14.95
CA ASN A 69 -6.57 -0.49 -14.64
C ASN A 69 -7.81 0.09 -13.94
N VAL A 70 -7.89 1.40 -13.65
CA VAL A 70 -9.02 1.98 -12.91
C VAL A 70 -10.36 1.77 -13.65
N ALA A 71 -10.39 2.05 -14.95
CA ALA A 71 -11.60 1.93 -15.75
C ALA A 71 -12.02 0.46 -15.87
N GLY A 72 -13.29 0.16 -15.56
CA GLY A 72 -13.83 -1.21 -15.58
C GLY A 72 -13.45 -2.09 -14.37
N SER A 73 -12.67 -1.56 -13.41
CA SER A 73 -12.23 -2.28 -12.21
C SER A 73 -13.34 -2.49 -11.16
N PHE A 74 -12.93 -3.03 -10.01
CA PHE A 74 -13.79 -3.16 -8.84
C PHE A 74 -14.31 -1.80 -8.31
N LEU A 75 -13.60 -0.70 -8.62
CA LEU A 75 -13.98 0.64 -8.16
C LEU A 75 -15.34 1.09 -8.71
N GLU A 76 -15.74 0.58 -9.86
CA GLU A 76 -17.05 0.87 -10.46
C GLU A 76 -18.16 -0.07 -9.98
N LYS A 77 -17.82 -1.14 -9.24
CA LYS A 77 -18.78 -2.19 -8.88
C LYS A 77 -19.66 -1.77 -7.70
N PRO A 78 -20.90 -2.31 -7.60
CA PRO A 78 -21.86 -1.92 -6.57
C PRO A 78 -21.32 -2.02 -5.14
N THR A 79 -20.50 -3.04 -4.84
CA THR A 79 -19.89 -3.21 -3.51
C THR A 79 -19.01 -2.03 -3.11
N TRP A 80 -18.12 -1.58 -4.02
CA TRP A 80 -17.25 -0.44 -3.75
C TRP A 80 -18.05 0.87 -3.64
N GLN A 81 -19.03 1.06 -4.52
CA GLN A 81 -19.92 2.22 -4.48
C GLN A 81 -20.75 2.27 -3.19
N GLY A 82 -21.13 1.12 -2.63
CA GLY A 82 -21.77 1.02 -1.32
C GLY A 82 -20.87 1.51 -0.19
N LEU A 83 -19.59 1.15 -0.19
CA LEU A 83 -18.61 1.58 0.81
C LEU A 83 -18.37 3.10 0.78
N ILE A 84 -18.28 3.71 -0.41
CA ILE A 84 -18.11 5.18 -0.54
C ILE A 84 -19.31 5.93 0.04
N ARG A 85 -20.52 5.39 -0.12
CA ARG A 85 -21.77 6.04 0.33
C ARG A 85 -22.03 5.83 1.81
N ALA A 86 -21.47 4.79 2.42
CA ALA A 86 -21.55 4.58 3.85
C ALA A 86 -20.79 5.72 4.54
N LYS A 87 -21.47 6.46 5.43
CA LYS A 87 -20.80 7.43 6.29
C LYS A 87 -19.92 6.66 7.29
N PRO A 88 -18.73 7.19 7.64
CA PRO A 88 -17.87 6.62 8.67
C PRO A 88 -18.55 6.58 10.04
#